data_AF-J9PHB2-F1
#
_entry.id   AF-J9PHB2-F1
#
_cell.length_a   1.000
_cell.length_b   1.000
_cell.length_c   1.000
_cell.angle_alpha   90.00
_cell.angle_beta   90.00
_cell.angle_gamma   90.00
#
_symmetry.space_group_name_H-M   'P 1'
#
loop_
_entity.id
_entity.type
_entity.pdbx_description
1 polymer ?
#
loop_
_entity_poly.entity_id
_entity_poly.type
_entity_poly.pdbx_seq_one_letter_code
_entity_poly.pdbx_strand_id
1 'polypeptide(L)'
;MLTIIWMSSIIFMTLNHPLSFGSILFIQTICTSMITGMLNLNYWFSYILFLIMIGGMLILFIYMTSVASNEKFKFSSKIMNFSIIMLSLMLIIFLFTDQYAYYLNNTNYDMINQSLNLNNNFSMNKFMNFPSIMILIMMIIYLLITLIAIVKITEIQYGPMRQKI
;
A
#
# COMPACT_ATOMS: atom_id res chain seq x y z
N MET A 1 -10.90 -9.69 -4.32
CA MET A 1 -9.81 -8.76 -3.97
C MET A 1 -10.30 -7.53 -3.21
N LEU A 2 -11.28 -6.78 -3.73
CA LEU A 2 -11.84 -5.62 -3.01
C LEU A 2 -12.37 -5.99 -1.61
N THR A 3 -13.11 -7.09 -1.49
CA THR A 3 -13.58 -7.62 -0.20
C THR A 3 -12.43 -7.88 0.78
N ILE A 4 -11.33 -8.46 0.32
CA ILE A 4 -10.13 -8.73 1.14
C ILE A 4 -9.48 -7.42 1.61
N ILE A 5 -9.42 -6.40 0.76
CA ILE A 5 -8.90 -5.07 1.15
C ILE A 5 -9.74 -4.48 2.27
N TRP A 6 -11.06 -4.50 2.14
CA TRP A 6 -11.97 -3.96 3.15
C TRP A 6 -11.81 -4.69 4.49
N MET A 7 -11.67 -6.02 4.47
CA MET A 7 -11.37 -6.78 5.67
C MET A 7 -10.04 -6.39 6.29
N SER A 8 -8.99 -6.33 5.48
CA SER A 8 -7.65 -5.98 5.96
C SER A 8 -7.61 -4.60 6.61
N SER A 9 -8.33 -3.60 6.05
CA SER A 9 -8.40 -2.26 6.64
C SER A 9 -9.16 -2.22 7.97
N ILE A 10 -10.21 -3.02 8.12
CA ILE A 10 -10.98 -3.08 9.37
C ILE A 10 -10.16 -3.77 10.47
N ILE A 11 -9.45 -4.86 10.13
CA ILE A 11 -8.59 -5.56 11.08
C ILE A 11 -7.40 -4.66 11.47
N PHE A 12 -6.85 -3.88 10.53
CA PHE A 12 -5.73 -2.97 10.79
C PHE A 12 -6.01 -2.02 11.96
N MET A 13 -7.24 -1.50 12.08
CA MET A 13 -7.62 -0.61 13.19
C MET A 13 -7.57 -1.27 14.58
N THR A 14 -7.57 -2.60 14.65
CA THR A 14 -7.66 -3.37 15.91
C THR A 14 -6.34 -4.01 16.34
N LEU A 15 -5.29 -3.91 15.52
CA LEU A 15 -4.00 -4.49 15.82
C LEU A 15 -3.13 -3.56 16.67
N ASN A 16 -2.29 -4.15 17.50
CA ASN A 16 -1.36 -3.42 18.37
C ASN A 16 0.12 -3.75 18.08
N HIS A 17 0.42 -4.92 17.51
CA HIS A 17 1.80 -5.39 17.38
C HIS A 17 2.42 -4.94 16.05
N PRO A 18 3.66 -4.41 16.03
CA PRO A 18 4.33 -3.92 14.82
C PRO A 18 4.44 -4.98 13.72
N LEU A 19 4.76 -6.23 14.09
CA LEU A 19 4.77 -7.36 13.14
C LEU A 19 3.40 -7.57 12.46
N SER A 20 2.31 -7.42 13.21
CA SER A 20 0.96 -7.62 12.68
C SER A 20 0.53 -6.46 11.77
N PHE A 21 0.98 -5.23 12.04
CA PHE A 21 0.82 -4.13 11.11
C PHE A 21 1.55 -4.41 9.79
N GLY A 22 2.78 -4.91 9.87
CA GLY A 22 3.57 -5.30 8.69
C GLY A 22 2.89 -6.40 7.87
N SER A 23 2.35 -7.44 8.49
CA SER A 23 1.69 -8.53 7.74
C SER A 23 0.40 -8.08 7.04
N ILE A 24 -0.42 -7.24 7.68
CA ILE A 24 -1.66 -6.74 7.07
C ILE A 24 -1.36 -5.79 5.90
N LEU A 25 -0.40 -4.88 6.06
CA LEU A 25 0.00 -3.98 4.97
C LEU A 25 0.54 -4.77 3.76
N PHE A 26 1.16 -5.93 3.97
CA PHE A 26 1.74 -6.72 2.88
C PHE A 26 0.64 -7.36 2.04
N ILE A 27 -0.38 -7.91 2.70
CA ILE A 27 -1.56 -8.46 2.02
C ILE A 27 -2.30 -7.35 1.27
N GLN A 28 -2.47 -6.18 1.89
CA GLN A 28 -3.17 -5.05 1.26
C GLN A 28 -2.42 -4.52 0.03
N THR A 29 -1.08 -4.46 0.08
CA THR A 29 -0.25 -4.00 -1.04
C THR A 29 -0.27 -4.97 -2.23
N ILE A 30 -0.30 -6.28 -1.98
CA ILE A 30 -0.51 -7.29 -3.04
C ILE A 30 -1.91 -7.14 -3.66
N CYS A 31 -2.96 -7.04 -2.84
CA CYS A 31 -4.33 -6.94 -3.38
C CYS A 31 -4.53 -5.65 -4.19
N THR A 32 -3.95 -4.52 -3.75
CA THR A 32 -4.05 -3.24 -4.46
C THR A 32 -3.24 -3.21 -5.75
N SER A 33 -2.02 -3.76 -5.75
CA SER A 33 -1.22 -3.86 -6.99
C SER A 33 -1.90 -4.75 -8.03
N MET A 34 -2.55 -5.84 -7.62
CA MET A 34 -3.33 -6.68 -8.53
C MET A 34 -4.56 -5.96 -9.10
N ILE A 35 -5.34 -5.25 -8.29
CA ILE A 35 -6.51 -4.50 -8.79
C ILE A 35 -6.08 -3.42 -9.77
N THR A 36 -5.04 -2.64 -9.43
CA THR A 36 -4.53 -1.58 -10.33
C THR A 36 -3.92 -2.15 -11.61
N GLY A 37 -3.36 -3.36 -11.56
CA GLY A 37 -2.91 -4.09 -12.75
C GLY A 37 -4.06 -4.51 -13.66
N MET A 38 -5.20 -4.92 -13.09
CA MET A 38 -6.39 -5.29 -13.87
C MET A 38 -7.12 -4.08 -14.47
N LEU A 39 -7.01 -2.90 -13.85
CA LEU A 39 -7.67 -1.68 -14.33
C LEU A 39 -6.91 -0.97 -15.46
N ASN A 40 -5.61 -1.20 -15.59
CA ASN A 40 -4.75 -0.49 -16.55
C ASN A 40 -4.37 -1.38 -17.73
N LEU A 41 -4.17 -0.76 -18.90
CA LEU A 41 -3.69 -1.45 -20.10
C LEU A 41 -2.26 -2.01 -19.94
N ASN A 42 -1.45 -1.40 -19.07
CA ASN A 42 -0.06 -1.78 -18.82
C ASN A 42 0.20 -1.98 -17.32
N TYR A 43 0.93 -3.05 -16.99
CA TYR A 43 1.29 -3.42 -15.61
C TYR A 43 2.39 -2.58 -14.96
N TRP A 44 3.00 -1.63 -15.69
CA TRP A 44 4.12 -0.85 -15.18
C TRP A 44 3.78 -0.06 -13.91
N PHE A 45 2.61 0.59 -13.86
CA PHE A 45 2.19 1.34 -12.67
C PHE A 45 1.92 0.42 -11.46
N SER A 46 1.26 -0.73 -11.67
CA SER A 46 1.06 -1.72 -10.60
C SER A 46 2.38 -2.29 -10.08
N TYR A 47 3.37 -2.47 -10.95
CA TYR A 47 4.70 -2.94 -10.57
C TYR A 47 5.48 -1.91 -9.75
N ILE A 48 5.48 -0.64 -10.17
CA ILE A 48 6.11 0.45 -9.42
C ILE A 48 5.46 0.60 -8.03
N LEU A 49 4.13 0.53 -7.95
CA LEU A 49 3.40 0.59 -6.68
C LEU A 49 3.83 -0.56 -5.75
N PHE A 50 3.91 -1.79 -6.28
CA PHE A 50 4.32 -2.95 -5.50
C PHE A 50 5.74 -2.81 -4.94
N LEU A 51 6.70 -2.39 -5.76
CA LEU A 51 8.09 -2.23 -5.33
C LEU A 51 8.26 -1.16 -4.26
N ILE A 52 7.68 0.02 -4.45
CA ILE A 52 7.83 1.14 -3.50
C ILE A 52 7.23 0.76 -2.15
N MET A 53 6.04 0.14 -2.15
CA MET A 53 5.37 -0.23 -0.91
C MET A 53 6.11 -1.33 -0.15
N ILE A 54 6.59 -2.38 -0.83
CA ILE A 54 7.37 -3.44 -0.17
C ILE A 54 8.71 -2.90 0.35
N GLY A 55 9.39 -2.05 -0.43
CA GLY A 55 10.63 -1.42 0.01
C GLY A 55 10.47 -0.63 1.31
N GLY A 56 9.43 0.21 1.39
CA GLY A 56 9.11 0.97 2.61
C GLY A 56 8.75 0.08 3.80
N MET A 57 8.04 -1.01 3.56
CA MET A 57 7.66 -1.97 4.61
C MET A 57 8.84 -2.75 5.18
N LEU A 58 9.83 -3.11 4.36
CA LEU A 58 11.05 -3.79 4.83
C LEU A 58 11.86 -2.90 5.77
N ILE A 59 11.96 -1.59 5.47
CA ILE A 59 12.64 -0.62 6.32
C ILE A 59 11.92 -0.50 7.67
N LEU A 60 10.58 -0.40 7.66
CA LEU A 60 9.78 -0.38 8.88
C LEU A 60 9.95 -1.66 9.71
N PHE A 61 10.04 -2.82 9.04
CA PHE A 61 10.26 -4.10 9.72
C PHE A 61 11.61 -4.13 10.45
N ILE A 62 12.69 -3.72 9.78
CA ILE A 62 14.04 -3.65 10.37
C ILE A 62 14.06 -2.67 11.55
N TYR A 63 13.42 -1.51 11.40
CA TYR A 63 13.37 -0.52 12.47
C TYR A 63 12.65 -1.08 13.70
N MET A 64 11.48 -1.70 13.52
CA MET A 64 10.70 -2.25 14.63
C MET A 64 11.40 -3.42 15.35
N THR A 65 12.10 -4.31 14.63
CA THR A 65 12.88 -5.38 15.27
C THR A 65 14.11 -4.84 16.00
N SER A 66 14.67 -3.70 15.58
CA SER A 66 15.80 -3.06 16.26
C SER A 66 15.41 -2.26 17.51
N VAL A 67 14.19 -1.69 17.55
CA VAL A 67 13.74 -0.81 18.65
C VAL A 67 13.00 -1.57 19.75
N ALA A 68 12.30 -2.66 19.43
CA ALA A 68 11.57 -3.46 20.40
C ALA A 68 12.00 -4.93 20.34
N SER A 69 12.76 -5.34 21.36
CA SER A 69 13.15 -6.73 21.56
C SER A 69 11.93 -7.62 21.83
N ASN A 70 11.55 -8.45 20.86
CA ASN A 70 10.81 -9.72 21.00
C ASN A 70 9.70 -9.76 22.08
N GLU A 71 8.76 -8.82 22.06
CA GLU A 71 7.51 -9.05 22.80
C GLU A 71 6.83 -10.29 22.22
N LYS A 72 6.49 -11.25 23.09
CA LYS A 72 5.79 -12.47 22.65
C LYS A 72 4.47 -12.05 22.01
N PHE A 73 4.27 -12.47 20.77
CA PHE A 73 3.05 -12.21 20.03
C PHE A 73 1.85 -12.80 20.77
N LYS A 74 1.05 -11.95 21.43
CA LYS A 74 -0.19 -12.36 22.10
C LYS A 74 -1.33 -12.24 21.10
N PHE A 75 -1.76 -13.38 20.57
CA PHE A 75 -2.98 -13.44 19.78
C PHE A 75 -4.17 -13.15 20.71
N SER A 76 -5.00 -12.16 20.37
CA SER A 76 -6.25 -11.95 21.10
C SER A 76 -7.37 -12.75 20.43
N SER A 77 -8.02 -13.62 21.19
CA SER A 77 -9.22 -14.35 20.75
C SER A 77 -10.35 -13.41 20.36
N LYS A 78 -10.37 -12.20 20.93
CA LYS A 78 -11.34 -11.15 20.60
C LYS A 78 -11.19 -10.62 19.17
N ILE A 79 -9.94 -10.39 18.70
CA ILE A 79 -9.69 -10.00 17.30
C ILE A 79 -10.08 -11.14 16.36
N MET A 80 -9.80 -12.39 16.73
CA MET A 80 -10.20 -13.55 15.93
C MET A 80 -11.72 -13.64 15.78
N ASN A 81 -12.48 -13.54 16.89
CA ASN A 81 -13.94 -13.58 16.84
C ASN A 81 -14.52 -12.41 16.03
N PHE A 82 -13.96 -11.20 16.18
CA PHE A 82 -14.34 -10.05 15.37
C PHE A 82 -14.09 -10.28 13.87
N SER A 83 -12.95 -10.86 13.50
CA SER A 83 -12.63 -11.18 12.11
C SER A 83 -13.59 -12.21 11.49
N ILE A 84 -14.02 -13.20 12.29
CA ILE A 84 -14.98 -14.24 11.85
C ILE A 84 -16.36 -13.63 11.61
N ILE A 85 -16.83 -12.76 12.51
CA ILE A 85 -18.11 -12.05 12.36
C ILE A 85 -18.09 -11.15 11.11
N MET A 86 -16.98 -10.46 10.87
CA MET A 86 -16.85 -9.65 9.66
C MET A 86 -16.91 -10.53 8.41
N LEU A 87 -16.19 -11.65 8.39
CA LEU A 87 -16.21 -12.61 7.27
C LEU A 87 -17.62 -13.13 6.98
N SER A 88 -18.41 -13.47 8.00
CA SER A 88 -19.77 -13.92 7.79
C SER A 88 -20.67 -12.81 7.23
N LEU A 89 -20.54 -11.57 7.70
CA LEU A 89 -21.28 -10.43 7.15
C LEU A 89 -20.97 -10.18 5.67
N MET A 90 -19.69 -10.26 5.28
CA MET A 90 -19.29 -10.07 3.89
C MET A 90 -19.78 -11.21 2.98
N LEU A 91 -19.83 -12.45 3.48
CA LEU A 91 -20.41 -13.56 2.73
C LEU A 91 -21.92 -13.35 2.52
N ILE A 92 -22.63 -12.86 3.53
CA ILE A 92 -24.05 -12.52 3.40
C ILE A 92 -24.25 -11.44 2.34
N ILE A 93 -23.44 -10.37 2.36
CA ILE A 93 -23.50 -9.32 1.34
C ILE A 93 -23.28 -9.90 -0.06
N PHE A 94 -22.27 -10.77 -0.22
CA PHE A 94 -21.98 -11.40 -1.50
C PHE A 94 -23.16 -12.24 -2.03
N LEU A 95 -23.86 -12.96 -1.15
CA LEU A 95 -25.05 -13.74 -1.53
C LEU A 95 -26.21 -12.86 -2.00
N PHE A 96 -26.32 -11.63 -1.48
CA PHE A 96 -27.35 -10.67 -1.89
C PHE A 96 -26.94 -9.80 -3.08
N THR A 97 -25.71 -9.89 -3.58
CA THR A 97 -25.32 -9.15 -4.79
C THR A 97 -25.92 -9.83 -6.02
N ASP A 98 -26.85 -9.14 -6.68
CA ASP A 98 -27.42 -9.60 -7.95
C ASP A 98 -26.32 -9.74 -9.00
N GLN A 99 -26.29 -10.90 -9.69
CA GLN A 99 -25.36 -11.16 -10.79
C GLN A 99 -25.47 -10.11 -11.92
N TYR A 100 -26.63 -9.46 -12.04
CA TYR A 100 -26.88 -8.41 -13.02
C TYR A 100 -26.07 -7.13 -12.76
N ALA A 101 -25.83 -6.78 -11.49
CA ALA A 101 -24.99 -5.63 -11.11
C ALA A 101 -23.52 -5.84 -11.50
N TYR A 102 -23.05 -7.09 -11.44
CA TYR A 102 -21.70 -7.47 -11.90
C TYR A 102 -21.54 -7.33 -13.42
N TYR A 103 -22.57 -7.69 -14.19
CA TYR A 103 -22.55 -7.54 -15.64
C TYR A 103 -22.56 -6.07 -16.08
N LEU A 104 -23.40 -5.23 -15.47
CA LEU A 104 -23.45 -3.80 -15.75
C LEU A 104 -22.11 -3.10 -15.55
N ASN A 105 -21.34 -3.50 -14.53
CA ASN A 105 -20.04 -2.88 -14.24
C ASN A 105 -18.94 -3.30 -15.24
N ASN A 106 -19.02 -4.52 -15.80
CA ASN A 106 -18.09 -5.01 -16.81
C ASN A 106 -18.39 -4.47 -18.22
N THR A 107 -19.64 -4.07 -18.48
CA THR A 107 -20.08 -3.50 -19.78
C THR A 107 -19.96 -1.98 -19.84
N ASN A 108 -19.13 -1.36 -19.00
CA ASN A 108 -18.72 0.03 -19.22
C ASN A 108 -17.76 0.09 -20.42
N TYR A 109 -18.36 0.02 -21.62
CA TYR A 109 -17.68 0.09 -22.92
C TYR A 109 -16.88 1.39 -23.12
N ASP A 110 -17.07 2.39 -22.26
CA ASP A 110 -16.29 3.63 -22.25
C ASP A 110 -14.79 3.41 -21.93
N MET A 111 -14.42 2.27 -21.33
CA MET A 111 -13.01 1.90 -21.09
C MET A 111 -12.36 1.15 -22.27
N ILE A 112 -13.14 0.62 -23.21
CA ILE A 112 -12.64 -0.25 -24.30
C ILE A 112 -11.98 0.58 -25.41
N ASN A 113 -12.35 1.86 -25.55
CA ASN A 113 -11.88 2.71 -26.64
C ASN A 113 -10.42 3.20 -26.50
N GLN A 114 -9.72 2.87 -25.42
CA GLN A 114 -8.29 3.15 -25.29
C GLN A 114 -7.40 2.14 -26.02
N SER A 115 -7.96 1.03 -26.50
CA SER A 115 -7.22 0.00 -27.26
C SER A 115 -6.71 0.46 -28.63
N LEU A 116 -7.19 1.60 -29.16
CA LEU A 116 -6.82 2.05 -30.51
C LEU A 116 -5.61 2.98 -30.57
N ASN A 117 -5.15 3.55 -29.45
CA ASN A 117 -3.90 4.31 -29.39
C ASN A 117 -2.86 3.60 -28.52
N LEU A 118 -2.32 2.52 -29.08
CA LEU A 118 -1.22 1.70 -28.58
C LEU A 118 0.11 2.48 -28.50
N ASN A 119 0.16 3.54 -27.71
CA ASN A 119 1.42 4.06 -27.23
C ASN A 119 1.36 4.16 -25.70
N ASN A 120 1.31 2.99 -25.07
CA ASN A 120 1.43 2.89 -23.62
C ASN A 120 2.75 3.51 -23.09
N ASN A 121 3.78 3.63 -23.93
CA ASN A 121 5.02 4.35 -23.62
C ASN A 121 4.83 5.87 -23.42
N PHE A 122 3.83 6.50 -24.05
CA PHE A 122 3.57 7.93 -23.84
C PHE A 122 3.03 8.24 -22.44
N SER A 123 2.39 7.28 -21.78
CA SER A 123 1.89 7.48 -20.41
C SER A 123 3.03 7.82 -19.43
N MET A 124 4.20 7.21 -19.60
CA MET A 124 5.38 7.49 -18.77
C MET A 124 6.06 8.79 -19.14
N ASN A 125 6.12 9.12 -20.44
CA ASN A 125 6.73 10.37 -20.90
C ASN A 125 5.87 11.62 -20.62
N LYS A 126 4.64 11.47 -20.12
CA LYS A 126 3.76 12.60 -19.78
C LYS A 126 4.45 13.58 -18.81
N PHE A 127 5.13 13.07 -17.78
CA PHE A 127 5.78 13.93 -16.78
C PHE A 127 7.06 14.61 -17.28
N MET A 128 7.65 14.13 -18.38
CA MET A 128 8.82 14.75 -19.00
C MET A 128 8.45 15.87 -19.97
N ASN A 129 7.19 15.96 -20.38
CA ASN A 129 6.73 16.99 -21.30
C ASN A 129 6.15 18.21 -20.57
N PHE A 130 6.21 19.39 -21.21
CA PHE A 130 5.46 20.55 -20.75
C PHE A 130 3.94 20.30 -20.87
N PRO A 131 3.10 20.78 -19.91
CA PRO A 131 3.45 21.58 -18.74
C PRO A 131 3.82 20.77 -17.48
N SER A 132 3.68 19.44 -17.51
CA SER A 132 3.86 18.56 -16.36
C SER A 132 5.30 18.46 -15.85
N ILE A 133 6.29 18.89 -16.63
CA ILE A 133 7.69 18.99 -16.18
C ILE A 133 7.84 19.83 -14.89
N MET A 134 6.95 20.80 -14.66
CA MET A 134 6.94 21.57 -13.41
C MET A 134 6.69 20.68 -12.18
N ILE A 135 5.83 19.67 -12.31
CA ILE A 135 5.56 18.70 -11.24
C ILE A 135 6.83 17.88 -10.96
N LEU A 136 7.56 17.47 -12.01
CA LEU A 136 8.82 16.73 -11.87
C LEU A 136 9.89 17.57 -11.16
N ILE A 137 10.04 18.85 -11.52
CA ILE A 137 10.98 19.77 -10.85
C ILE A 137 10.62 19.90 -9.36
N MET A 138 9.34 20.08 -9.04
CA MET A 138 8.90 20.19 -7.63
C MET A 138 9.18 18.91 -6.83
N MET A 139 8.99 17.73 -7.42
CA MET A 139 9.32 16.44 -6.80
C MET A 139 10.82 16.31 -6.49
N ILE A 140 11.70 16.73 -7.41
CA ILE A 140 13.15 16.68 -7.20
C ILE A 140 13.56 17.60 -6.03
N ILE A 141 13.04 18.82 -6.01
CA ILE A 141 13.31 19.79 -4.93
C ILE A 141 12.80 19.23 -3.59
N TYR A 142 11.59 18.66 -3.57
CA TYR A 142 11.03 18.03 -2.37
C TYR A 142 11.94 16.91 -1.84
N LEU A 143 12.34 15.96 -2.68
CA LEU A 143 13.22 14.86 -2.28
C LEU A 143 14.58 15.36 -1.76
N LEU A 144 15.16 16.38 -2.41
CA LEU A 144 16.41 17.00 -1.96
C LEU A 144 16.27 17.64 -0.57
N ILE A 145 15.20 18.40 -0.33
CA ILE A 145 14.92 18.99 0.98
C ILE A 145 14.74 17.89 2.03
N THR A 146 14.01 16.82 1.72
CA THR A 146 13.83 15.70 2.67
C THR A 146 15.14 15.03 3.03
N LEU A 147 16.07 14.85 2.08
CA LEU A 147 17.38 14.28 2.36
C LEU A 147 18.20 15.17 3.31
N ILE A 148 18.26 16.48 3.04
CA ILE A 148 18.95 17.45 3.93
C ILE A 148 18.31 17.44 5.32
N ALA A 149 16.98 17.40 5.41
CA ALA A 149 16.27 17.34 6.68
C ALA A 149 16.57 16.05 7.44
N ILE A 150 16.56 14.88 6.78
CA ILE A 150 16.88 13.60 7.39
C ILE A 150 18.31 13.61 7.94
N VAL A 151 19.31 14.09 7.17
CA VAL A 151 20.70 14.21 7.64
C VAL A 151 20.77 15.04 8.92
N LYS A 152 20.14 16.23 8.94
CA LYS A 152 20.10 17.09 10.14
C LYS A 152 19.38 16.45 11.33
N ILE A 153 18.31 15.67 11.10
CA ILE A 153 17.60 14.95 12.17
C ILE A 153 18.45 13.79 12.72
N THR A 154 19.24 13.13 11.86
CA THR A 154 20.12 12.03 12.30
C THR A 154 21.42 12.50 12.94
N GLU A 155 21.84 13.75 12.72
CA GLU A 155 23.00 14.40 13.38
C GLU A 155 22.71 14.78 14.85
N ILE A 156 22.09 13.88 15.61
CA ILE A 156 21.94 14.05 17.05
C ILE A 156 23.30 13.82 17.70
N GLN A 157 23.98 14.93 18.00
CA GLN A 157 25.13 14.97 18.90
C GLN A 157 24.68 14.78 20.34
N TYR A 158 24.32 13.55 20.73
CA TYR A 158 24.37 13.16 22.13
C TYR A 158 25.25 11.92 22.23
N GLY A 159 26.30 12.07 23.04
CA GLY A 159 27.35 11.07 23.23
C GLY A 159 26.80 9.67 23.57
N PRO A 160 27.67 8.65 23.52
CA PRO A 160 27.25 7.25 23.51
C PRO A 160 26.23 6.95 24.63
N MET A 161 25.06 6.44 24.27
CA MET A 161 24.12 5.76 25.18
C MET A 161 24.73 4.42 25.66
N ARG A 162 25.92 4.50 26.26
CA ARG A 162 26.52 3.43 27.03
C ARG A 162 26.56 3.94 28.45
N GLN A 163 25.75 3.34 29.33
CA GLN A 163 25.99 3.48 30.76
C GLN A 163 27.45 3.11 31.02
N LYS A 164 28.21 4.06 31.58
CA LYS A 164 29.50 3.73 32.19
C LYS A 164 29.17 2.86 33.40
N ILE A 165 29.45 1.56 33.25
CA ILE A 165 29.74 0.54 34.27
C ILE A 165 28.72 0.46 35.40
#